data_AF-A0A8T4HUV8-F1
#
_entry.id   AF-A0A8T4HUV8-F1
#
_cell.length_a   1.000
_cell.length_b   1.000
_cell.length_c   1.000
_cell.angle_alpha   90.00
_cell.angle_beta   90.00
_cell.angle_gamma   90.00
#
_symmetry.space_group_name_H-M   'P 1'
#
loop_
_entity.id
_entity.type
_entity.pdbx_description
1 polymer ?
#
loop_
_entity_poly.entity_id
_entity_poly.type
_entity_poly.pdbx_seq_one_letter_code
_entity_poly.pdbx_strand_id
1 'polypeptide(L)'
;MSYPPPPGQNPNNPYAAPPQGAPGAAPYGYPQQGAGQPGYGGYPGGMPAYPGGPGGHMQPIVKMPGQVITARVLLFFAGALWTLTAAGMLIAALSASGGSVVLPGGVGPEAGSAMGVLLLVFLLYGGMAAVHIVPACLFGRGRSGTRITAIVAGSLNSLMPVIGFIAYLSSDTVDSSDGAEAVGAAFFYVLYLAITVLTVIFCSGGAAGRWFNRPQH
;
A
#
# COMPACT_ATOMS: atom_id res chain seq x y z
N MET A 1 -4.51 -69.31 -34.51
CA MET A 1 -4.95 -68.07 -35.18
C MET A 1 -5.21 -67.04 -34.09
N SER A 2 -4.30 -66.07 -33.95
CA SER A 2 -4.28 -65.08 -32.86
C SER A 2 -5.01 -63.82 -33.32
N TYR A 3 -5.97 -63.33 -32.54
CA TYR A 3 -6.69 -62.08 -32.81
C TYR A 3 -5.77 -60.84 -32.68
N PRO A 4 -5.99 -59.76 -33.45
CA PRO A 4 -5.25 -58.52 -33.31
C PRO A 4 -5.68 -57.73 -32.05
N PRO A 5 -4.76 -57.02 -31.37
CA PRO A 5 -5.06 -56.21 -30.20
C PRO A 5 -5.85 -54.93 -30.54
N PRO A 6 -6.70 -54.43 -29.62
CA PRO A 6 -7.55 -53.25 -29.84
C PRO A 6 -6.73 -51.95 -29.99
N PRO A 7 -7.17 -50.99 -30.83
CA PRO A 7 -6.46 -49.73 -31.03
C PRO A 7 -6.75 -48.76 -29.88
N GLY A 8 -5.71 -48.25 -29.21
CA GLY A 8 -5.87 -47.12 -28.29
C GLY A 8 -4.79 -46.88 -27.24
N GLN A 9 -3.89 -47.84 -26.97
CA GLN A 9 -2.84 -47.65 -25.96
C GLN A 9 -1.50 -47.32 -26.62
N ASN A 10 -1.36 -46.09 -27.08
CA ASN A 10 -0.05 -45.53 -27.42
C ASN A 10 0.24 -44.38 -26.44
N PRO A 11 1.11 -44.56 -25.42
CA PRO A 11 1.33 -43.58 -24.34
C PRO A 11 1.95 -42.24 -24.76
N ASN A 12 2.30 -42.06 -26.05
CA ASN A 12 3.05 -40.91 -26.55
C ASN A 12 2.26 -40.08 -27.60
N ASN A 13 0.93 -40.09 -27.58
CA ASN A 13 0.12 -39.26 -28.48
C ASN A 13 -0.20 -37.88 -27.87
N PRO A 14 0.38 -36.77 -28.38
CA PRO A 14 0.13 -35.41 -27.88
C PRO A 14 -1.26 -34.84 -28.24
N TYR A 15 -2.09 -35.57 -29.01
CA TYR A 15 -3.46 -35.18 -29.36
C TYR A 15 -4.54 -35.99 -28.63
N ALA A 16 -4.19 -36.74 -27.58
CA ALA A 16 -5.18 -37.43 -26.76
C ALA A 16 -6.08 -36.41 -26.04
N ALA A 17 -7.39 -36.48 -26.29
CA ALA A 17 -8.38 -35.66 -25.59
C ALA A 17 -8.37 -36.00 -24.08
N PRO A 18 -8.44 -35.00 -23.17
CA PRO A 18 -8.48 -35.26 -21.74
C PRO A 18 -9.74 -36.06 -21.38
N PRO A 19 -9.62 -37.19 -20.66
CA PRO A 19 -10.79 -37.97 -20.26
C PRO A 19 -11.72 -37.13 -19.39
N GLN A 20 -12.96 -36.92 -19.87
CA GLN A 20 -14.06 -36.40 -19.08
C GLN A 20 -14.31 -37.36 -17.91
N GLY A 21 -14.02 -36.89 -16.68
CA GLY A 21 -14.22 -37.66 -15.46
C GLY A 21 -15.69 -38.02 -15.26
N ALA A 22 -16.00 -39.31 -15.37
CA ALA A 22 -17.28 -39.88 -14.96
C ALA A 22 -17.30 -39.99 -13.41
N PRO A 23 -18.39 -39.59 -12.74
CA PRO A 23 -18.52 -39.65 -11.30
C PRO A 23 -18.94 -41.05 -10.83
N GLY A 24 -18.16 -41.62 -9.91
CA GLY A 24 -18.61 -42.72 -9.06
C GLY A 24 -17.99 -44.08 -9.38
N ALA A 25 -16.91 -44.41 -8.67
CA ALA A 25 -16.66 -45.73 -8.11
C ALA A 25 -15.36 -45.67 -7.28
N ALA A 26 -15.48 -45.75 -5.96
CA ALA A 26 -14.35 -46.05 -5.10
C ALA A 26 -13.97 -47.53 -5.27
N PRO A 27 -12.66 -47.85 -5.34
CA PRO A 27 -12.18 -48.98 -4.55
C PRO A 27 -10.81 -48.75 -3.89
N TYR A 28 -10.72 -49.32 -2.69
CA TYR A 28 -9.59 -49.52 -1.80
C TYR A 28 -8.27 -49.98 -2.48
N GLY A 29 -7.13 -49.41 -2.06
CA GLY A 29 -5.83 -50.09 -2.11
C GLY A 29 -4.60 -49.26 -2.49
N TYR A 30 -3.73 -49.04 -1.49
CA TYR A 30 -2.29 -48.68 -1.55
C TYR A 30 -1.84 -47.20 -1.63
N PRO A 31 -0.74 -46.85 -0.91
CA PRO A 31 -0.29 -45.48 -0.70
C PRO A 31 0.71 -45.07 -1.79
N GLN A 32 0.50 -43.92 -2.43
CA GLN A 32 1.47 -43.34 -3.35
C GLN A 32 2.03 -42.03 -2.79
N GLN A 33 3.36 -42.03 -2.70
CA GLN A 33 4.23 -41.02 -2.12
C GLN A 33 3.97 -39.60 -2.66
N GLY A 34 4.05 -38.64 -1.73
CA GLY A 34 3.93 -37.22 -2.00
C GLY A 34 4.97 -36.71 -3.00
N ALA A 35 4.52 -35.91 -3.95
CA ALA A 35 5.34 -34.99 -4.72
C ALA A 35 5.34 -33.63 -4.00
N GLY A 36 6.55 -33.18 -3.64
CA GLY A 36 6.81 -32.10 -2.69
C GLY A 36 6.32 -30.72 -3.11
N GLN A 37 5.81 -30.01 -2.09
CA GLN A 37 5.67 -28.56 -2.04
C GLN A 37 7.01 -27.84 -2.27
N PRO A 38 7.00 -26.66 -2.91
CA PRO A 38 7.95 -25.60 -2.58
C PRO A 38 7.51 -24.93 -1.26
N GLY A 39 8.23 -25.24 -0.19
CA GLY A 39 7.97 -24.70 1.15
C GLY A 39 8.15 -23.18 1.22
N TYR A 40 7.24 -22.51 1.93
CA TYR A 40 7.40 -21.13 2.36
C TYR A 40 6.90 -20.97 3.81
N GLY A 41 7.86 -20.89 4.74
CA GLY A 41 7.77 -20.19 6.02
C GLY A 41 6.63 -20.56 6.97
N GLY A 42 6.93 -21.43 7.93
CA GLY A 42 6.04 -21.73 9.04
C GLY A 42 5.70 -20.51 9.90
N TYR A 43 4.49 -20.51 10.44
CA TYR A 43 4.16 -19.75 11.64
C TYR A 43 3.34 -20.65 12.59
N PRO A 44 3.77 -20.79 13.86
CA PRO A 44 3.07 -21.58 14.87
C PRO A 44 1.89 -20.78 15.43
N GLY A 45 0.68 -21.30 15.28
CA GLY A 45 -0.53 -20.66 15.78
C GLY A 45 -1.77 -21.37 15.27
N GLY A 46 -1.97 -22.62 15.72
CA GLY A 46 -3.21 -23.33 15.51
C GLY A 46 -4.36 -22.58 16.18
N MET A 47 -5.46 -22.41 15.46
CA MET A 47 -6.73 -21.98 16.04
C MET A 47 -7.85 -22.92 15.53
N PRO A 48 -8.84 -23.27 16.36
CA PRO A 48 -9.65 -24.46 16.18
C PRO A 48 -10.53 -24.41 14.93
N ALA A 49 -10.45 -25.46 14.12
CA ALA A 49 -11.39 -25.73 13.05
C ALA A 49 -12.76 -26.06 13.66
N TYR A 50 -13.77 -25.22 13.42
CA TYR A 50 -15.15 -25.56 13.76
C TYR A 50 -15.82 -26.28 12.58
N PRO A 51 -16.63 -27.34 12.82
CA PRO A 51 -17.09 -28.25 11.77
C PRO A 51 -18.19 -27.62 10.92
N GLY A 52 -17.93 -27.44 9.63
CA GLY A 52 -18.96 -27.05 8.66
C GLY A 52 -18.98 -28.01 7.49
N GLY A 53 -20.10 -28.72 7.38
CA GLY A 53 -20.79 -29.14 6.16
C GLY A 53 -19.99 -29.66 4.95
N PRO A 54 -20.20 -30.93 4.55
CA PRO A 54 -19.69 -31.48 3.29
C PRO A 54 -20.11 -30.63 2.07
N GLY A 55 -19.14 -29.98 1.42
CA GLY A 55 -19.32 -29.21 0.18
C GLY A 55 -19.05 -27.70 0.30
N GLY A 56 -18.98 -27.16 1.52
CA GLY A 56 -18.59 -25.77 1.72
C GLY A 56 -17.08 -25.61 1.61
N HIS A 57 -16.59 -25.10 0.48
CA HIS A 57 -15.22 -24.59 0.40
C HIS A 57 -15.12 -23.38 1.34
N MET A 58 -14.82 -23.64 2.62
CA MET A 58 -14.53 -22.59 3.60
C MET A 58 -13.36 -21.80 3.07
N GLN A 59 -13.62 -20.59 2.56
CA GLN A 59 -12.52 -19.70 2.22
C GLN A 59 -11.77 -19.39 3.52
N PRO A 60 -10.47 -19.69 3.60
CA PRO A 60 -9.71 -19.44 4.80
C PRO A 60 -9.80 -17.95 5.14
N ILE A 61 -10.02 -17.63 6.42
CA ILE A 61 -9.96 -16.25 6.92
C ILE A 61 -8.52 -15.78 6.70
N VAL A 62 -8.28 -15.06 5.60
CA VAL A 62 -6.96 -14.50 5.30
C VAL A 62 -6.73 -13.34 6.26
N LYS A 63 -5.73 -13.47 7.13
CA LYS A 63 -5.27 -12.38 7.99
C LYS A 63 -4.46 -11.39 7.15
N MET A 64 -4.66 -10.09 7.41
CA MET A 64 -3.93 -9.02 6.70
C MET A 64 -2.42 -9.12 6.98
N PRO A 65 -1.56 -9.13 5.95
CA PRO A 65 -0.11 -9.20 6.16
C PRO A 65 0.40 -7.96 6.90
N GLY A 66 1.37 -8.15 7.80
CA GLY A 66 1.89 -7.08 8.66
C GLY A 66 2.38 -5.86 7.87
N GLN A 67 3.04 -6.06 6.73
CA GLN A 67 3.48 -4.95 5.85
C GLN A 67 2.32 -4.07 5.37
N VAL A 68 1.17 -4.67 5.06
CA VAL A 68 0.00 -3.90 4.60
C VAL A 68 -0.63 -3.14 5.76
N ILE A 69 -0.60 -3.70 6.97
CA ILE A 69 -1.01 -3.00 8.20
C ILE A 69 -0.08 -1.81 8.47
N THR A 70 1.24 -2.00 8.38
CA THR A 70 2.22 -0.91 8.56
C THR A 70 2.01 0.18 7.52
N ALA A 71 1.87 -0.17 6.24
CA ALA A 71 1.57 0.81 5.19
C ALA A 71 0.29 1.59 5.47
N ARG A 72 -0.76 0.92 5.99
CA ARG A 72 -2.00 1.58 6.42
C ARG A 72 -1.73 2.65 7.48
N VAL A 73 -0.94 2.32 8.49
CA VAL A 73 -0.61 3.23 9.60
C VAL A 73 0.22 4.40 9.10
N LEU A 74 1.21 4.15 8.23
CA LEU A 74 2.05 5.21 7.66
C LEU A 74 1.24 6.18 6.79
N LEU A 75 0.24 5.70 6.06
CA LEU A 75 -0.68 6.56 5.32
C LEU A 75 -1.55 7.42 6.24
N PHE A 76 -2.05 6.87 7.36
CA PHE A 76 -2.76 7.68 8.37
C PHE A 76 -1.84 8.73 8.99
N PHE A 77 -0.60 8.37 9.28
CA PHE A 77 0.39 9.31 9.82
C PHE A 77 0.68 10.45 8.83
N ALA A 78 0.89 10.13 7.56
CA ALA A 78 1.06 11.13 6.50
C ALA A 78 -0.18 12.02 6.38
N GLY A 79 -1.38 11.43 6.32
CA GLY A 79 -2.64 12.17 6.26
C GLY A 79 -2.86 13.08 7.46
N ALA A 80 -2.48 12.64 8.67
CA ALA A 80 -2.55 13.44 9.88
C ALA A 80 -1.59 14.64 9.81
N LEU A 81 -0.35 14.45 9.35
CA LEU A 81 0.61 15.55 9.12
C LEU A 81 0.05 16.58 8.14
N TRP A 82 -0.46 16.15 6.98
CA TRP A 82 -1.09 17.06 6.01
C TRP A 82 -2.29 17.80 6.61
N THR A 83 -3.13 17.11 7.40
CA THR A 83 -4.28 17.73 8.07
C THR A 83 -3.83 18.77 9.09
N LEU A 84 -2.80 18.47 9.89
CA LEU A 84 -2.25 19.40 10.87
C LEU A 84 -1.64 20.63 10.19
N THR A 85 -0.91 20.45 9.09
CA THR A 85 -0.39 21.57 8.31
C THR A 85 -1.52 22.42 7.73
N ALA A 86 -2.55 21.80 7.15
CA ALA A 86 -3.72 22.52 6.64
C ALA A 86 -4.43 23.31 7.74
N ALA A 87 -4.69 22.68 8.89
CA ALA A 87 -5.33 23.34 10.03
C ALA A 87 -4.49 24.48 10.59
N GLY A 88 -3.17 24.29 10.74
CA GLY A 88 -2.25 25.34 11.17
C GLY A 88 -2.25 26.54 10.23
N MET A 89 -2.24 26.32 8.92
CA MET A 89 -2.33 27.38 7.92
C MET A 89 -3.67 28.12 7.98
N LEU A 90 -4.78 27.41 8.19
CA LEU A 90 -6.11 28.03 8.36
C LEU A 90 -6.15 28.92 9.61
N ILE A 91 -5.62 28.44 10.74
CA ILE A 91 -5.56 29.22 11.99
C ILE A 91 -4.69 30.47 11.80
N ALA A 92 -3.53 30.34 11.17
CA ALA A 92 -2.64 31.45 10.85
C ALA A 92 -3.33 32.49 9.93
N ALA A 93 -4.07 32.01 8.91
CA ALA A 93 -4.84 32.85 8.01
C ALA A 93 -5.92 33.67 8.72
N LEU A 94 -6.67 33.03 9.62
CA LEU A 94 -7.72 33.71 10.40
C LEU A 94 -7.15 34.75 11.37
N SER A 95 -5.99 34.45 11.95
CA SER A 95 -5.30 35.31 12.92
C SER A 95 -4.64 36.52 12.27
N ALA A 96 -4.28 36.42 10.99
CA ALA A 96 -3.60 37.47 10.23
C ALA A 96 -4.55 38.42 9.49
N SER A 97 -5.83 38.49 9.87
CA SER A 97 -6.89 39.32 9.25
C SER A 97 -6.67 40.85 9.29
N GLY A 98 -5.43 41.32 9.50
CA GLY A 98 -4.98 42.71 9.31
C GLY A 98 -3.53 42.88 8.83
N GLY A 99 -2.83 41.80 8.45
CA GLY A 99 -1.41 41.84 8.02
C GLY A 99 -1.13 40.92 6.84
N SER A 100 -0.05 41.21 6.09
CA SER A 100 0.39 40.38 4.97
C SER A 100 0.79 38.99 5.45
N VAL A 101 0.05 37.96 5.05
CA VAL A 101 0.43 36.56 5.28
C VAL A 101 1.47 36.17 4.24
N VAL A 102 2.68 35.82 4.70
CA VAL A 102 3.71 35.24 3.84
C VAL A 102 3.45 33.74 3.73
N LEU A 103 3.14 33.28 2.53
CA LEU A 103 2.98 31.86 2.24
C LEU A 103 4.35 31.15 2.18
N PRO A 104 4.40 29.82 2.39
CA PRO A 104 5.59 29.03 2.09
C PRO A 104 6.02 29.27 0.63
N GLY A 105 7.24 29.79 0.43
CA GLY A 105 7.74 30.22 -0.88
C GLY A 105 7.81 31.74 -1.10
N GLY A 106 7.51 32.56 -0.08
CA GLY A 106 7.77 34.02 -0.11
C GLY A 106 6.78 34.84 -0.95
N VAL A 107 5.76 34.19 -1.52
CA VAL A 107 4.68 34.88 -2.24
C VAL A 107 3.69 35.47 -1.22
N GLY A 108 3.77 36.79 -1.04
CA GLY A 108 2.82 37.57 -0.26
C GLY A 108 1.67 38.06 -1.14
N PRO A 109 0.42 37.68 -0.87
CA PRO A 109 -0.73 38.27 -1.54
C PRO A 109 -0.98 39.70 -1.04
N GLU A 110 -1.38 40.60 -1.95
CA GLU A 110 -1.92 41.90 -1.55
C GLU A 110 -3.17 41.72 -0.67
N ALA A 111 -3.39 42.62 0.29
CA ALA A 111 -4.29 42.41 1.44
C ALA A 111 -5.73 41.95 1.08
N GLY A 112 -6.22 42.23 -0.13
CA GLY A 112 -7.54 41.76 -0.62
C GLY A 112 -7.57 40.36 -1.23
N SER A 113 -6.45 39.84 -1.76
CA SER A 113 -6.36 38.50 -2.37
C SER A 113 -5.88 37.42 -1.38
N ALA A 114 -5.37 37.82 -0.22
CA ALA A 114 -4.75 36.94 0.76
C ALA A 114 -5.66 35.83 1.29
N MET A 115 -6.92 36.17 1.60
CA MET A 115 -7.88 35.18 2.10
C MET A 115 -8.19 34.10 1.05
N GLY A 116 -8.35 34.51 -0.22
CA GLY A 116 -8.63 33.57 -1.32
C GLY A 116 -7.47 32.61 -1.58
N VAL A 117 -6.22 33.13 -1.56
CA VAL A 117 -5.03 32.29 -1.74
C VAL A 117 -4.85 31.32 -0.56
N LEU A 118 -5.09 31.76 0.68
CA LEU A 118 -4.98 30.91 1.86
C LEU A 118 -6.03 29.80 1.87
N LEU A 119 -7.26 30.09 1.44
CA LEU A 119 -8.29 29.05 1.27
C LEU A 119 -7.92 28.04 0.17
N LEU A 120 -7.32 28.50 -0.93
CA LEU A 120 -6.84 27.61 -1.98
C LEU A 120 -5.71 26.71 -1.48
N VAL A 121 -4.75 27.25 -0.72
CA VAL A 121 -3.68 26.47 -0.08
C VAL A 121 -4.27 25.48 0.93
N PHE A 122 -5.22 25.90 1.77
CA PHE A 122 -5.92 25.00 2.69
C PHE A 122 -6.61 23.84 1.94
N LEU A 123 -7.28 24.12 0.82
CA LEU A 123 -7.94 23.10 0.01
C LEU A 123 -6.93 22.14 -0.62
N LEU A 124 -5.77 22.64 -1.08
CA LEU A 124 -4.70 21.80 -1.62
C LEU A 124 -4.12 20.87 -0.55
N TYR A 125 -3.75 21.40 0.63
CA TYR A 125 -3.19 20.58 1.72
C TYR A 125 -4.23 19.64 2.32
N GLY A 126 -5.49 20.06 2.44
CA GLY A 126 -6.60 19.23 2.87
C GLY A 126 -6.94 18.14 1.86
N GLY A 127 -6.88 18.45 0.56
CA GLY A 127 -6.99 17.47 -0.53
C GLY A 127 -5.87 16.43 -0.49
N MET A 128 -4.63 16.88 -0.25
CA MET A 128 -3.50 15.98 -0.02
C MET A 128 -3.73 15.08 1.19
N ALA A 129 -4.26 15.60 2.30
CA ALA A 129 -4.63 14.76 3.44
C ALA A 129 -5.67 13.70 3.07
N ALA A 130 -6.72 14.08 2.33
CA ALA A 130 -7.77 13.16 1.89
C ALA A 130 -7.22 12.03 1.01
N VAL A 131 -6.31 12.33 0.08
CA VAL A 131 -5.64 11.35 -0.78
C VAL A 131 -4.88 10.27 0.02
N HIS A 132 -4.44 10.56 1.24
CA HIS A 132 -3.76 9.60 2.12
C HIS A 132 -4.73 8.83 3.03
N ILE A 133 -5.71 9.53 3.62
CA ILE A 133 -6.64 8.95 4.59
C ILE A 133 -7.62 7.98 3.91
N VAL A 134 -8.13 8.32 2.72
CA VAL A 134 -9.11 7.50 2.00
C VAL A 134 -8.57 6.09 1.69
N PRO A 135 -7.41 5.91 1.04
CA PRO A 135 -6.88 4.56 0.83
C PRO A 135 -6.57 3.86 2.16
N ALA A 136 -6.06 4.57 3.18
CA ALA A 136 -5.81 3.98 4.49
C ALA A 136 -7.08 3.39 5.14
N CYS A 137 -8.22 4.05 5.01
CA CYS A 137 -9.51 3.52 5.46
C CYS A 137 -9.93 2.27 4.69
N LEU A 138 -9.66 2.24 3.38
CA LEU A 138 -10.08 1.16 2.49
C LEU A 138 -9.21 -0.10 2.58
N PHE A 139 -8.03 -0.07 3.20
CA PHE A 139 -7.11 -1.21 3.27
C PHE A 139 -7.71 -2.53 3.79
N GLY A 140 -8.73 -2.47 4.64
CA GLY A 140 -9.44 -3.66 5.13
C GLY A 140 -10.28 -4.38 4.07
N ARG A 141 -10.88 -3.64 3.12
CA ARG A 141 -11.82 -4.16 2.10
C ARG A 141 -11.41 -3.86 0.66
N GLY A 142 -10.33 -3.12 0.46
CA GLY A 142 -9.90 -2.61 -0.83
C GLY A 142 -9.46 -3.70 -1.79
N ARG A 143 -9.60 -3.41 -3.09
CA ARG A 143 -9.07 -4.23 -4.20
C ARG A 143 -7.74 -3.67 -4.68
N SER A 144 -7.24 -4.17 -5.82
CA SER A 144 -6.06 -3.64 -6.52
C SER A 144 -6.07 -2.12 -6.67
N GLY A 145 -7.24 -1.50 -6.89
CA GLY A 145 -7.38 -0.04 -6.95
C GLY A 145 -6.88 0.69 -5.70
N THR A 146 -7.23 0.19 -4.50
CA THR A 146 -6.79 0.79 -3.23
C THR A 146 -5.28 0.73 -3.05
N ARG A 147 -4.65 -0.36 -3.52
CA ARG A 147 -3.18 -0.48 -3.53
C ARG A 147 -2.55 0.56 -4.43
N ILE A 148 -3.08 0.71 -5.65
CA ILE A 148 -2.54 1.67 -6.63
C ILE A 148 -2.68 3.10 -6.10
N THR A 149 -3.85 3.46 -5.55
CA THR A 149 -4.06 4.81 -4.96
C THR A 149 -3.11 5.07 -3.79
N ALA A 150 -2.82 4.05 -2.96
CA ALA A 150 -1.85 4.18 -1.88
C ALA A 150 -0.41 4.36 -2.37
N ILE A 151 -0.03 3.67 -3.46
CA ILE A 151 1.27 3.86 -4.10
C ILE A 151 1.38 5.29 -4.63
N VAL A 152 0.37 5.77 -5.36
CA VAL A 152 0.33 7.14 -5.88
C VAL A 152 0.39 8.17 -4.75
N ALA A 153 -0.39 7.99 -3.69
CA ALA A 153 -0.36 8.86 -2.52
C ALA A 153 1.04 8.89 -1.87
N GLY A 154 1.64 7.73 -1.63
CA GLY A 154 3.00 7.62 -1.08
C GLY A 154 4.06 8.26 -1.99
N SER A 155 3.95 8.09 -3.31
CA SER A 155 4.85 8.73 -4.28
C SER A 155 4.72 10.24 -4.27
N LEU A 156 3.50 10.79 -4.26
CA LEU A 156 3.29 12.25 -4.14
C LEU A 156 3.86 12.77 -2.82
N ASN A 157 3.68 12.03 -1.72
CA ASN A 157 4.24 12.42 -0.43
C ASN A 157 5.77 12.44 -0.42
N SER A 158 6.41 11.54 -1.18
CA SER A 158 7.87 11.47 -1.27
C SER A 158 8.49 12.66 -2.02
N LEU A 159 7.71 13.37 -2.84
CA LEU A 159 8.20 14.57 -3.53
C LEU A 159 8.51 15.71 -2.53
N MET A 160 7.73 15.85 -1.47
CA MET A 160 7.94 16.92 -0.47
C MET A 160 9.30 16.89 0.21
N PRO A 161 9.76 15.78 0.80
CA PRO A 161 11.10 15.72 1.39
C PRO A 161 12.20 15.82 0.33
N VAL A 162 11.99 15.36 -0.91
CA VAL A 162 12.97 15.54 -1.98
C VAL A 162 13.13 17.02 -2.33
N ILE A 163 12.03 17.72 -2.56
CA ILE A 163 12.05 19.16 -2.86
C ILE A 163 12.60 19.94 -1.67
N GLY A 164 12.17 19.62 -0.45
CA GLY A 164 12.67 20.25 0.79
C GLY A 164 14.16 20.01 1.02
N PHE A 165 14.66 18.80 0.71
CA PHE A 165 16.09 18.49 0.80
C PHE A 165 16.91 19.24 -0.24
N ILE A 166 16.43 19.32 -1.49
CA ILE A 166 17.11 20.12 -2.55
C ILE A 166 17.11 21.60 -2.17
N ALA A 167 15.98 22.14 -1.70
CA ALA A 167 15.88 23.52 -1.25
C ALA A 167 16.85 23.80 -0.07
N TYR A 168 16.94 22.86 0.87
CA TYR A 168 17.91 22.90 1.97
C TYR A 168 19.35 22.88 1.48
N LEU A 169 19.69 22.05 0.47
CA LEU A 169 21.04 22.06 -0.12
C LEU A 169 21.37 23.37 -0.83
N SER A 170 20.37 24.09 -1.32
CA SER A 170 20.54 25.39 -1.99
C SER A 170 20.49 26.59 -1.05
N SER A 171 20.19 26.40 0.24
CA SER A 171 20.09 27.51 1.18
C SER A 171 21.43 27.81 1.85
N ASP A 172 21.70 29.09 2.12
CA ASP A 172 22.88 29.58 2.84
C ASP A 172 23.01 28.96 4.26
N THR A 173 21.96 28.26 4.72
CA THR A 173 21.95 27.44 5.94
C THR A 173 23.04 26.38 5.95
N VAL A 174 23.43 25.84 4.79
CA VAL A 174 24.52 24.84 4.70
C VAL A 174 25.89 25.46 5.04
N ASP A 175 26.05 26.76 4.80
CA ASP A 175 27.29 27.51 5.07
C ASP A 175 27.29 28.19 6.45
N SER A 176 26.18 28.11 7.18
CA SER A 176 26.08 28.70 8.53
C SER A 176 26.88 27.88 9.56
N SER A 177 27.66 28.56 10.40
CA SER A 177 28.50 27.94 11.43
C SER A 177 27.73 27.22 12.55
N ASP A 178 26.40 27.39 12.58
CA ASP A 178 25.49 26.76 13.53
C ASP A 178 25.11 25.35 13.04
N GLY A 179 26.12 24.47 12.95
CA GLY A 179 25.99 23.15 12.34
C GLY A 179 24.95 22.22 12.99
N ALA A 180 24.50 22.51 14.21
CA ALA A 180 23.48 21.72 14.89
C ALA A 180 22.09 21.86 14.24
N GLU A 181 21.70 23.06 13.81
CA GLU A 181 20.39 23.28 13.19
C GLU A 181 20.37 22.81 11.74
N ALA A 182 21.47 23.01 11.01
CA ALA A 182 21.67 22.51 9.66
C ALA A 182 21.55 20.97 9.60
N VAL A 183 22.29 20.26 10.45
CA VAL A 183 22.25 18.79 10.50
C VAL A 183 20.86 18.28 10.92
N GLY A 184 20.18 18.97 11.84
CA GLY A 184 18.82 18.61 12.28
C GLY A 184 17.80 18.66 11.14
N ALA A 185 17.81 19.72 10.34
CA ALA A 185 16.90 19.87 9.20
C ALA A 185 17.16 18.81 8.11
N ALA A 186 18.43 18.58 7.76
CA ALA A 186 18.81 17.55 6.80
C ALA A 186 18.34 16.15 7.25
N PHE A 187 18.57 15.82 8.53
CA PHE A 187 18.12 14.56 9.11
C PHE A 187 16.60 14.39 9.02
N PHE A 188 15.84 15.44 9.31
CA PHE A 188 14.37 15.39 9.23
C PHE A 188 13.89 15.10 7.79
N TYR A 189 14.45 15.76 6.78
CA TYR A 189 14.09 15.51 5.38
C TYR A 189 14.42 14.08 4.94
N VAL A 190 15.61 13.58 5.29
CA VAL A 190 16.03 12.21 4.95
C VAL A 190 15.17 11.18 5.69
N LEU A 191 14.87 11.40 6.96
CA LEU A 191 14.00 10.53 7.74
C LEU A 191 12.58 10.49 7.16
N TYR A 192 12.02 11.66 6.82
CA TYR A 192 10.70 11.74 6.21
C TYR A 192 10.68 11.07 4.83
N LEU A 193 11.72 11.26 4.01
CA LEU A 193 11.90 10.54 2.75
C LEU A 193 11.90 9.03 2.96
N ALA A 194 12.66 8.52 3.92
CA ALA A 194 12.72 7.10 4.22
C ALA A 194 11.34 6.53 4.59
N ILE A 195 10.57 7.24 5.41
CA ILE A 195 9.20 6.82 5.80
C ILE A 195 8.26 6.75 4.59
N THR A 196 8.30 7.77 3.72
CA THR A 196 7.44 7.80 2.52
C THR A 196 7.82 6.71 1.51
N VAL A 197 9.11 6.48 1.28
CA VAL A 197 9.61 5.41 0.40
C VAL A 197 9.25 4.03 0.96
N LEU A 198 9.41 3.81 2.27
CA LEU A 198 9.01 2.55 2.91
C LEU A 198 7.51 2.29 2.74
N THR A 199 6.68 3.32 2.81
CA THR A 199 5.23 3.21 2.57
C THR A 199 4.95 2.69 1.16
N VAL A 200 5.65 3.21 0.14
CA VAL A 200 5.54 2.76 -1.25
C VAL A 200 6.01 1.32 -1.41
N ILE A 201 7.14 0.95 -0.79
CA ILE A 201 7.69 -0.41 -0.86
C ILE A 201 6.72 -1.43 -0.24
N PHE A 202 6.16 -1.13 0.93
CA PHE A 202 5.20 -2.01 1.60
C PHE A 202 3.90 -2.16 0.82
N CYS A 203 3.44 -1.11 0.14
CA CYS A 203 2.31 -1.20 -0.79
C CYS A 203 2.66 -1.99 -2.06
N SER A 204 3.91 -1.92 -2.52
CA SER A 204 4.35 -2.54 -3.76
C SER A 204 4.68 -4.03 -3.64
N GLY A 205 5.02 -4.50 -2.43
CA GLY A 205 5.42 -5.88 -2.18
C GLY A 205 4.39 -6.96 -2.57
N GLY A 206 4.89 -8.17 -2.83
CA GLY A 206 4.05 -9.32 -3.24
C GLY A 206 2.98 -9.71 -2.20
N ALA A 207 3.24 -9.49 -0.91
CA ALA A 207 2.27 -9.72 0.16
C ALA A 207 1.06 -8.79 0.03
N ALA A 208 1.28 -7.51 -0.28
CA ALA A 208 0.21 -6.57 -0.59
C ALA A 208 -0.54 -6.99 -1.85
N GLY A 209 0.16 -7.39 -2.91
CA GLY A 209 -0.45 -7.89 -4.14
C GLY A 209 -1.44 -9.05 -3.87
N ARG A 210 -1.01 -10.07 -3.12
CA ARG A 210 -1.89 -11.21 -2.75
C ARG A 210 -3.07 -10.78 -1.87
N TRP A 211 -2.86 -9.85 -0.93
CA TRP A 211 -3.92 -9.34 -0.08
C TRP A 211 -5.01 -8.63 -0.89
N PHE A 212 -4.64 -7.71 -1.76
CA PHE A 212 -5.59 -6.90 -2.53
C PHE A 212 -6.24 -7.65 -3.70
N ASN A 213 -5.66 -8.77 -4.14
CA ASN A 213 -6.22 -9.65 -5.18
C ASN A 213 -6.99 -10.86 -4.63
N ARG A 214 -7.15 -10.96 -3.30
CA ARG A 214 -7.87 -12.08 -2.70
C ARG A 214 -9.33 -12.11 -3.18
N PRO A 215 -9.93 -13.30 -3.35
CA PRO A 215 -11.37 -13.41 -3.55
C PRO A 215 -12.10 -12.72 -2.40
N GLN A 216 -13.00 -11.82 -2.74
CA GLN A 216 -13.91 -11.17 -1.80
C GLN A 216 -15.29 -11.65 -2.18
N HIS A 217 -15.64 -12.84 -1.68
CA HIS A 217 -16.97 -13.46 -1.72
C HIS A 217 -17.67 -13.43 -3.09
#